data_AF-A0A352S9E9-F1
#
_entry.id   AF-A0A352S9E9-F1
#
_cell.length_a   1.000
_cell.length_b   1.000
_cell.length_c   1.000
_cell.angle_alpha   90.00
_cell.angle_beta   90.00
_cell.angle_gamma   90.00
#
_symmetry.space_group_name_H-M   'P 1'
#
loop_
_entity.id
_entity.type
_entity.pdbx_description
1 polymer ?
#
loop_
_entity_poly.entity_id
_entity_poly.type
_entity_poly.pdbx_seq_one_letter_code
_entity_poly.pdbx_strand_id
1 'polypeptide(L)'
;MAKRVLIADRLHITDRNFKSLITYLRRAGYEMHAIEHPEGLLTAFGHYEDREEIAPYLERMADWSEAQLRALSINGFNAFSIARAELMSRLAPLPHWTDTEHYGVDGDDLLARLYQTDRAALLENFAATWYWMDRWLEIMRSLPPMNIALVFSGSLIYARTFSCIMQRRQGQLYVCESFFTGQDYYLEARHSPLPNDSLLGAPGLYGSIEIATQGGKRRGDRAALMERLDRRSNKNVKQPEHDGEPLFQNGEKQVVILGQVVNDFSLLNHGETGFHSIAFYRNCIRALLRDTSANIVFKAHPWEQKKANVSRALTRELIEAEFPDHEERLRIVEDYSL
;
A
#
# COMPACT_ATOMS: atom_id res chain seq x y z
N MET A 1 1.66 21.69 -29.63
CA MET A 1 0.61 20.86 -29.01
C MET A 1 0.33 21.39 -27.61
N ALA A 2 -0.93 21.43 -27.17
CA ALA A 2 -1.26 21.81 -25.80
C ALA A 2 -0.69 20.79 -24.81
N LYS A 3 -0.11 21.26 -23.70
CA LYS A 3 0.40 20.40 -22.63
C LYS A 3 -0.79 19.95 -21.77
N ARG A 4 -1.05 18.67 -21.66
CA ARG A 4 -2.19 18.12 -20.93
C ARG A 4 -1.76 17.13 -19.87
N VAL A 5 -2.39 17.22 -18.71
CA VAL A 5 -2.19 16.29 -17.60
C VAL A 5 -3.53 15.73 -17.14
N LEU A 6 -3.56 14.41 -16.95
CA LEU A 6 -4.68 13.69 -16.38
C LEU A 6 -4.42 13.41 -14.90
N ILE A 7 -5.32 13.84 -14.02
CA ILE A 7 -5.32 13.50 -12.60
C ILE A 7 -6.39 12.42 -12.40
N ALA A 8 -5.96 11.18 -12.29
CA ALA A 8 -6.85 10.02 -12.18
C ALA A 8 -7.43 9.83 -10.77
N ASP A 9 -6.82 10.43 -9.76
CA ASP A 9 -7.24 10.31 -8.37
C ASP A 9 -7.38 11.70 -7.73
N ARG A 10 -8.62 12.17 -7.63
CA ARG A 10 -8.95 13.43 -6.97
C ARG A 10 -9.13 13.31 -5.46
N LEU A 11 -9.19 12.10 -4.91
CA LEU A 11 -9.27 11.88 -3.48
C LEU A 11 -7.93 12.23 -2.82
N HIS A 12 -6.83 11.74 -3.40
CA HIS A 12 -5.50 11.92 -2.85
C HIS A 12 -4.74 13.10 -3.49
N ILE A 13 -4.85 13.29 -4.81
CA ILE A 13 -4.09 14.32 -5.54
C ILE A 13 -4.89 15.63 -5.58
N THR A 14 -4.81 16.38 -4.47
CA THR A 14 -5.52 17.65 -4.27
C THR A 14 -4.55 18.81 -4.08
N ASP A 15 -5.04 20.06 -4.21
CA ASP A 15 -4.27 21.27 -3.85
C ASP A 15 -3.75 21.26 -2.41
N ARG A 16 -4.44 20.55 -1.51
CA ARG A 16 -4.01 20.40 -0.12
C ARG A 16 -2.83 19.46 0.02
N ASN A 17 -2.86 18.31 -0.67
CA ASN A 17 -1.86 17.26 -0.51
C ASN A 17 -0.67 17.39 -1.48
N PHE A 18 -0.90 17.93 -2.68
CA PHE A 18 0.07 18.02 -3.79
C PHE A 18 0.22 19.45 -4.30
N LYS A 19 0.17 20.45 -3.38
CA LYS A 19 0.18 21.88 -3.71
C LYS A 19 1.29 22.29 -4.66
N SER A 20 2.53 21.87 -4.40
CA SER A 20 3.70 22.25 -5.18
C SER A 20 3.65 21.68 -6.61
N LEU A 21 3.18 20.45 -6.78
CA LEU A 21 3.00 19.78 -8.07
C LEU A 21 1.94 20.49 -8.90
N ILE A 22 0.77 20.72 -8.30
CA ILE A 22 -0.34 21.38 -9.00
C ILE A 22 0.04 22.82 -9.36
N THR A 23 0.72 23.53 -8.46
CA THR A 23 1.24 24.88 -8.75
C THR A 23 2.26 24.85 -9.89
N TYR A 24 3.16 23.87 -9.92
CA TYR A 24 4.11 23.68 -11.01
C TYR A 24 3.41 23.45 -12.35
N LEU A 25 2.44 22.52 -12.40
CA LEU A 25 1.68 22.19 -13.61
C LEU A 25 0.96 23.43 -14.17
N ARG A 26 0.29 24.21 -13.31
CA ARG A 26 -0.35 25.49 -13.72
C ARG A 26 0.66 26.48 -14.28
N ARG A 27 1.77 26.72 -13.57
CA ARG A 27 2.82 27.66 -14.01
C ARG A 27 3.47 27.24 -15.32
N ALA A 28 3.59 25.94 -15.56
CA ALA A 28 4.14 25.38 -16.78
C ALA A 28 3.14 25.34 -17.96
N GLY A 29 1.90 25.80 -17.74
CA GLY A 29 0.85 25.92 -18.76
C GLY A 29 0.17 24.59 -19.12
N TYR A 30 0.11 23.63 -18.19
CA TYR A 30 -0.64 22.39 -18.40
C TYR A 30 -2.15 22.62 -18.26
N GLU A 31 -2.91 22.12 -19.23
CA GLU A 31 -4.35 21.89 -19.12
C GLU A 31 -4.56 20.64 -18.23
N MET A 32 -5.27 20.80 -17.11
CA MET A 32 -5.48 19.74 -16.13
C MET A 32 -6.88 19.14 -16.29
N HIS A 33 -6.93 17.84 -16.58
CA HIS A 33 -8.17 17.05 -16.59
C HIS A 33 -8.18 16.18 -15.35
N ALA A 34 -9.08 16.45 -14.41
CA ALA A 34 -9.15 15.72 -13.16
C ALA A 34 -10.46 14.94 -13.12
N ILE A 35 -10.36 13.62 -12.94
CA ILE A 35 -11.46 12.68 -13.13
C ILE A 35 -12.22 12.49 -11.82
N GLU A 36 -13.54 12.58 -11.93
CA GLU A 36 -14.47 12.22 -10.86
C GLU A 36 -14.95 10.78 -11.04
N HIS A 37 -15.10 10.11 -9.91
CA HIS A 37 -15.52 8.71 -9.83
C HIS A 37 -16.76 8.61 -8.93
N PRO A 38 -17.58 7.56 -9.07
CA PRO A 38 -18.74 7.39 -8.20
C PRO A 38 -18.31 7.29 -6.74
N GLU A 39 -19.15 7.82 -5.87
CA GLU A 39 -18.87 7.90 -4.45
C GLU A 39 -18.68 6.51 -3.84
N GLY A 40 -17.70 6.37 -2.94
CA GLY A 40 -17.44 5.14 -2.21
C GLY A 40 -16.67 4.05 -2.97
N LEU A 41 -16.66 4.04 -4.31
CA LEU A 41 -15.90 3.03 -5.07
C LEU A 41 -14.38 3.18 -4.93
N LEU A 42 -13.87 4.42 -4.87
CA LEU A 42 -12.44 4.67 -4.63
C LEU A 42 -11.98 4.26 -3.23
N THR A 43 -12.92 4.16 -2.30
CA THR A 43 -12.69 3.85 -0.89
C THR A 43 -13.32 2.52 -0.51
N ALA A 44 -13.52 1.62 -1.47
CA ALA A 44 -14.12 0.31 -1.24
C ALA A 44 -13.18 -0.62 -0.48
N PHE A 45 -11.86 -0.54 -0.72
CA PHE A 45 -10.84 -1.37 -0.06
C PHE A 45 -11.22 -2.87 -0.02
N GLY A 46 -11.75 -3.37 -1.14
CA GLY A 46 -12.17 -4.76 -1.30
C GLY A 46 -13.60 -5.08 -0.89
N HIS A 47 -14.35 -4.13 -0.31
CA HIS A 47 -15.76 -4.25 0.04
C HIS A 47 -16.65 -3.69 -1.07
N TYR A 48 -17.11 -4.58 -1.96
CA TYR A 48 -17.96 -4.22 -3.09
C TYR A 48 -19.37 -4.83 -3.03
N GLU A 49 -19.74 -5.50 -1.93
CA GLU A 49 -21.05 -6.16 -1.78
C GLU A 49 -22.26 -5.26 -2.09
N ASP A 50 -22.21 -3.98 -1.69
CA ASP A 50 -23.32 -3.02 -1.85
C ASP A 50 -23.14 -2.08 -3.06
N ARG A 51 -22.30 -2.43 -4.04
CA ARG A 51 -21.98 -1.56 -5.17
C ARG A 51 -22.77 -1.95 -6.42
N GLU A 52 -23.84 -1.21 -6.69
CA GLU A 52 -24.72 -1.42 -7.85
C GLU A 52 -23.96 -1.37 -9.18
N GLU A 53 -22.88 -0.59 -9.27
CA GLU A 53 -22.10 -0.42 -10.49
C GLU A 53 -21.40 -1.72 -10.94
N ILE A 54 -21.09 -2.62 -10.01
CA ILE A 54 -20.40 -3.88 -10.32
C ILE A 54 -21.37 -5.06 -10.52
N ALA A 55 -22.64 -4.92 -10.13
CA ALA A 55 -23.61 -6.01 -10.14
C ALA A 55 -23.76 -6.68 -11.52
N PRO A 56 -23.82 -5.95 -12.66
CA PRO A 56 -23.91 -6.57 -13.98
C PRO A 56 -22.69 -7.44 -14.35
N TYR A 57 -21.52 -7.15 -13.78
CA TYR A 57 -20.30 -7.92 -14.01
C TYR A 57 -20.26 -9.15 -13.09
N LEU A 58 -20.74 -9.00 -11.85
CA LEU A 58 -20.87 -10.07 -10.88
C LEU A 58 -21.83 -11.16 -11.39
N GLU A 59 -23.00 -10.76 -11.90
CA GLU A 59 -24.00 -11.68 -12.49
C GLU A 59 -23.41 -12.54 -13.61
N ARG A 60 -22.55 -11.97 -14.46
CA ARG A 60 -21.89 -12.69 -15.55
C ARG A 60 -20.96 -13.80 -15.08
N MET A 61 -20.43 -13.68 -13.87
CA MET A 61 -19.42 -14.58 -13.30
C MET A 61 -19.95 -15.45 -12.15
N ALA A 62 -21.23 -15.33 -11.82
CA ALA A 62 -21.84 -16.00 -10.66
C ALA A 62 -21.59 -17.51 -10.64
N ASP A 63 -21.69 -18.16 -11.81
CA ASP A 63 -21.54 -19.61 -11.99
C ASP A 63 -20.17 -20.02 -12.56
N TRP A 64 -19.20 -19.11 -12.60
CA TRP A 64 -17.88 -19.45 -13.15
C TRP A 64 -17.11 -20.39 -12.21
N SER A 65 -16.48 -21.38 -12.83
CA SER A 65 -15.54 -22.30 -12.19
C SER A 65 -14.22 -21.60 -11.84
N GLU A 66 -13.46 -22.21 -10.91
CA GLU A 66 -12.12 -21.76 -10.55
C GLU A 66 -11.20 -21.60 -11.78
N ALA A 67 -11.24 -22.54 -12.72
CA ALA A 67 -10.44 -22.50 -13.93
C ALA A 67 -10.79 -21.28 -14.83
N GLN A 68 -12.08 -20.93 -14.93
CA GLN A 68 -12.53 -19.74 -15.66
C GLN A 68 -12.06 -18.46 -14.98
N LEU A 69 -12.14 -18.39 -13.65
CA LEU A 69 -11.67 -17.23 -12.88
C LEU A 69 -10.15 -17.08 -12.97
N ARG A 70 -9.41 -18.18 -12.88
CA ARG A 70 -7.95 -18.21 -13.05
C ARG A 70 -7.51 -17.68 -14.41
N ALA A 71 -8.21 -18.10 -15.47
CA ALA A 71 -7.94 -17.67 -16.84
C ALA A 71 -8.53 -16.29 -17.19
N LEU A 72 -9.27 -15.64 -16.28
CA LEU A 72 -9.93 -14.37 -16.57
C LEU A 72 -8.91 -13.29 -16.91
N SER A 73 -8.96 -12.85 -18.17
CA SER A 73 -8.22 -11.72 -18.66
C SER A 73 -9.17 -10.65 -19.17
N ILE A 74 -9.02 -9.43 -18.65
CA ILE A 74 -9.83 -8.28 -19.05
C ILE A 74 -8.91 -7.33 -19.79
N ASN A 75 -9.22 -7.10 -21.07
CA ASN A 75 -8.37 -6.31 -21.97
C ASN A 75 -6.91 -6.82 -22.01
N GLY A 76 -6.68 -8.14 -21.92
CA GLY A 76 -5.34 -8.75 -21.96
C GLY A 76 -4.52 -8.61 -20.67
N PHE A 77 -5.13 -8.20 -19.56
CA PHE A 77 -4.52 -8.23 -18.22
C PHE A 77 -5.24 -9.25 -17.34
N ASN A 78 -4.50 -10.05 -16.57
CA ASN A 78 -5.09 -11.05 -15.68
C ASN A 78 -5.84 -10.35 -14.52
N ALA A 79 -7.10 -10.70 -14.30
CA ALA A 79 -7.95 -10.04 -13.31
C ALA A 79 -7.42 -10.23 -11.88
N PHE A 80 -6.94 -11.44 -11.56
CA PHE A 80 -6.37 -11.73 -10.25
C PHE A 80 -5.16 -10.85 -9.93
N SER A 81 -4.24 -10.69 -10.88
CA SER A 81 -3.04 -9.84 -10.73
C SER A 81 -3.37 -8.37 -10.44
N ILE A 82 -4.56 -7.91 -10.86
CA ILE A 82 -5.05 -6.55 -10.60
C ILE A 82 -5.76 -6.48 -9.24
N ALA A 83 -6.64 -7.44 -8.96
CA ALA A 83 -7.53 -7.45 -7.82
C ALA A 83 -6.87 -7.86 -6.49
N ARG A 84 -5.85 -8.72 -6.56
CA ARG A 84 -5.31 -9.46 -5.41
C ARG A 84 -4.99 -8.56 -4.22
N ALA A 85 -4.24 -7.47 -4.41
CA ALA A 85 -3.78 -6.67 -3.29
C ALA A 85 -4.94 -6.00 -2.55
N GLU A 86 -5.94 -5.48 -3.27
CA GLU A 86 -7.12 -4.88 -2.66
C GLU A 86 -8.05 -5.93 -2.01
N LEU A 87 -8.25 -7.07 -2.68
CA LEU A 87 -8.98 -8.21 -2.11
C LEU A 87 -8.34 -8.67 -0.79
N MET A 88 -7.03 -8.89 -0.78
CA MET A 88 -6.30 -9.26 0.43
C MET A 88 -6.30 -8.14 1.48
N SER A 89 -6.51 -6.87 1.09
CA SER A 89 -6.61 -5.80 2.09
C SER A 89 -7.86 -5.90 2.96
N ARG A 90 -8.91 -6.56 2.45
CA ARG A 90 -10.12 -6.96 3.18
C ARG A 90 -9.93 -8.26 3.95
N LEU A 91 -9.28 -9.26 3.34
CA LEU A 91 -9.25 -10.63 3.88
C LEU A 91 -8.09 -10.92 4.82
N ALA A 92 -6.91 -10.32 4.62
CA ALA A 92 -5.72 -10.55 5.44
C ALA A 92 -5.92 -10.38 6.96
N PRO A 93 -6.77 -9.45 7.45
CA PRO A 93 -7.06 -9.31 8.88
C PRO A 93 -7.98 -10.38 9.48
N LEU A 94 -8.61 -11.24 8.66
CA LEU A 94 -9.60 -12.21 9.14
C LEU A 94 -8.94 -13.43 9.79
N PRO A 95 -9.55 -14.06 10.82
CA PRO A 95 -8.94 -15.16 11.57
C PRO A 95 -8.42 -16.32 10.71
N HIS A 96 -9.21 -16.80 9.75
CA HIS A 96 -8.81 -17.92 8.87
C HIS A 96 -7.66 -17.60 7.92
N TRP A 97 -7.29 -16.32 7.80
CA TRP A 97 -6.08 -15.89 7.09
C TRP A 97 -4.92 -15.68 8.07
N THR A 98 -5.15 -15.07 9.24
CA THR A 98 -4.11 -14.81 10.25
C THR A 98 -3.59 -16.06 10.96
N ASP A 99 -4.40 -17.12 10.99
CA ASP A 99 -4.08 -18.39 11.66
C ASP A 99 -3.24 -19.33 10.78
N THR A 100 -2.76 -18.86 9.63
CA THR A 100 -1.90 -19.62 8.71
C THR A 100 -0.48 -19.07 8.64
N GLU A 101 0.46 -19.91 8.19
CA GLU A 101 1.87 -19.52 8.04
C GLU A 101 2.13 -18.65 6.80
N HIS A 102 1.27 -18.76 5.79
CA HIS A 102 1.32 -17.98 4.55
C HIS A 102 -0.08 -17.84 3.93
N TYR A 103 -0.26 -16.81 3.09
CA TYR A 103 -1.50 -16.66 2.32
C TYR A 103 -1.63 -17.75 1.25
N GLY A 104 -0.53 -18.10 0.59
CA GLY A 104 -0.42 -19.18 -0.39
C GLY A 104 1.06 -19.39 -0.75
N VAL A 105 1.39 -20.54 -1.34
CA VAL A 105 2.76 -20.82 -1.80
C VAL A 105 3.12 -20.05 -3.07
N ASP A 106 2.14 -19.81 -3.94
CA ASP A 106 2.23 -19.02 -5.16
C ASP A 106 0.87 -18.36 -5.48
N GLY A 107 0.81 -17.56 -6.55
CA GLY A 107 -0.42 -16.90 -6.95
C GLY A 107 -1.55 -17.87 -7.28
N ASP A 108 -1.23 -19.07 -7.77
CA ASP A 108 -2.21 -20.05 -8.18
C ASP A 108 -2.88 -20.74 -6.99
N ASP A 109 -2.09 -21.09 -5.99
CA ASP A 109 -2.52 -21.63 -4.70
C ASP A 109 -3.36 -20.60 -3.92
N LEU A 110 -2.93 -19.34 -3.90
CA LEU A 110 -3.72 -18.28 -3.27
C LEU A 110 -5.10 -18.12 -3.93
N LEU A 111 -5.19 -18.14 -5.26
CA LEU A 111 -6.47 -18.07 -5.96
C LEU A 111 -7.35 -19.28 -5.63
N ALA A 112 -6.79 -20.49 -5.62
CA ALA A 112 -7.53 -21.71 -5.29
C ALA A 112 -8.11 -21.63 -3.87
N ARG A 113 -7.29 -21.19 -2.90
CA ARG A 113 -7.73 -20.98 -1.52
C ARG A 113 -8.85 -19.93 -1.44
N LEU A 114 -8.67 -18.77 -2.07
CA LEU A 114 -9.71 -17.72 -2.12
C LEU A 114 -11.02 -18.22 -2.73
N TYR A 115 -10.95 -19.04 -3.79
CA TYR A 115 -12.14 -19.63 -4.39
C TYR A 115 -12.88 -20.58 -3.44
N GLN A 116 -12.16 -21.29 -2.58
CA GLN A 116 -12.74 -22.24 -1.63
C GLN A 116 -13.27 -21.56 -0.37
N THR A 117 -12.58 -20.55 0.15
CA THR A 117 -12.89 -19.93 1.46
C THR A 117 -13.66 -18.63 1.35
N ASP A 118 -13.44 -17.84 0.30
CA ASP A 118 -13.91 -16.45 0.19
C ASP A 118 -14.43 -16.12 -1.22
N ARG A 119 -15.13 -17.07 -1.86
CA ARG A 119 -15.59 -16.97 -3.26
C ARG A 119 -16.35 -15.68 -3.57
N ALA A 120 -17.23 -15.26 -2.67
CA ALA A 120 -18.03 -14.05 -2.86
C ALA A 120 -17.14 -12.80 -3.00
N ALA A 121 -16.22 -12.59 -2.06
CA ALA A 121 -15.27 -11.49 -2.10
C ALA A 121 -14.36 -11.55 -3.33
N LEU A 122 -13.94 -12.75 -3.76
CA LEU A 122 -13.18 -12.95 -4.99
C LEU A 122 -13.96 -12.47 -6.23
N LEU A 123 -15.21 -12.91 -6.38
CA LEU A 123 -16.06 -12.53 -7.51
C LEU A 123 -16.37 -11.03 -7.52
N GLU A 124 -16.68 -10.44 -6.37
CA GLU A 124 -16.90 -9.01 -6.18
C GLU A 124 -15.69 -8.18 -6.66
N ASN A 125 -14.48 -8.57 -6.26
CA ASN A 125 -13.27 -7.86 -6.64
C ASN A 125 -12.90 -8.07 -8.12
N PHE A 126 -13.25 -9.21 -8.71
CA PHE A 126 -13.12 -9.41 -10.17
C PHE A 126 -14.13 -8.58 -10.95
N ALA A 127 -15.37 -8.48 -10.45
CA ALA A 127 -16.41 -7.66 -11.03
C ALA A 127 -16.02 -6.17 -10.98
N ALA A 128 -15.48 -5.71 -9.84
CA ALA A 128 -14.89 -4.39 -9.70
C ALA A 128 -13.75 -4.15 -10.70
N THR A 129 -12.87 -5.14 -10.90
CA THR A 129 -11.78 -5.05 -11.89
C THR A 129 -12.31 -4.87 -13.31
N TRP A 130 -13.35 -5.61 -13.67
CA TRP A 130 -13.98 -5.49 -14.98
C TRP A 130 -14.64 -4.12 -15.16
N TYR A 131 -15.46 -3.72 -14.20
CA TYR A 131 -16.09 -2.40 -14.17
C TYR A 131 -15.05 -1.28 -14.34
N TRP A 132 -13.98 -1.29 -13.57
CA TRP A 132 -12.95 -0.24 -13.62
C TRP A 132 -12.21 -0.22 -14.96
N MET A 133 -11.95 -1.38 -15.56
CA MET A 133 -11.37 -1.45 -16.89
C MET A 133 -12.28 -0.79 -17.93
N ASP A 134 -13.57 -1.13 -17.95
CA ASP A 134 -14.53 -0.57 -18.90
C ASP A 134 -14.72 0.94 -18.70
N ARG A 135 -14.84 1.37 -17.44
CA ARG A 135 -14.93 2.79 -17.07
C ARG A 135 -13.72 3.59 -17.54
N TRP A 136 -12.51 3.10 -17.32
CA TRP A 136 -11.31 3.80 -17.79
C TRP A 136 -11.20 3.82 -19.30
N LEU A 137 -11.59 2.74 -19.99
CA LEU A 137 -11.62 2.73 -21.45
C LEU A 137 -12.61 3.76 -22.00
N GLU A 138 -13.77 3.93 -21.36
CA GLU A 138 -14.75 4.96 -21.69
C GLU A 138 -14.19 6.36 -21.50
N ILE A 139 -13.65 6.66 -20.31
CA ILE A 139 -13.04 7.97 -19.98
C ILE A 139 -11.90 8.28 -20.96
N MET A 140 -11.05 7.32 -21.28
CA MET A 140 -9.91 7.54 -22.18
C MET A 140 -10.31 7.71 -23.64
N ARG A 141 -11.50 7.26 -24.05
CA ARG A 141 -12.02 7.51 -25.40
C ARG A 141 -12.58 8.92 -25.55
N SER A 142 -13.11 9.51 -24.47
CA SER A 142 -13.69 10.85 -24.50
C SER A 142 -12.65 11.97 -24.33
N LEU A 143 -11.45 11.63 -23.88
CA LEU A 143 -10.37 12.59 -23.63
C LEU A 143 -9.38 12.70 -24.79
N PRO A 144 -8.78 13.89 -25.02
CA PRO A 144 -7.68 14.04 -25.96
C PRO A 144 -6.42 13.30 -25.46
N PRO A 145 -5.42 13.05 -26.32
CA PRO A 145 -4.14 12.50 -25.89
C PRO A 145 -3.50 13.36 -24.78
N MET A 146 -3.02 12.67 -23.73
CA MET A 146 -2.42 13.26 -22.55
C MET A 146 -0.89 13.19 -22.62
N ASN A 147 -0.19 14.20 -22.11
CA ASN A 147 1.27 14.14 -21.99
C ASN A 147 1.68 13.41 -20.73
N ILE A 148 0.95 13.66 -19.63
CA ILE A 148 1.22 13.14 -18.30
C ILE A 148 -0.07 12.60 -17.71
N ALA A 149 0.02 11.48 -17.00
CA ALA A 149 -1.04 10.94 -16.17
C ALA A 149 -0.52 10.78 -14.74
N LEU A 150 -1.35 11.09 -13.75
CA LEU A 150 -1.02 11.02 -12.33
C LEU A 150 -2.02 10.12 -11.61
N VAL A 151 -1.53 9.18 -10.80
CA VAL A 151 -2.35 8.32 -9.93
C VAL A 151 -1.66 8.11 -8.59
N PHE A 152 -2.41 7.99 -7.50
CA PHE A 152 -1.83 7.77 -6.17
C PHE A 152 -1.69 6.28 -5.85
N SER A 153 -0.54 5.88 -5.29
CA SER A 153 -0.11 4.54 -4.86
C SER A 153 -0.09 3.45 -5.94
N GLY A 154 -1.14 3.31 -6.74
CA GLY A 154 -1.27 2.31 -7.81
C GLY A 154 -1.80 0.94 -7.36
N SER A 155 -2.08 0.75 -6.07
CA SER A 155 -2.41 -0.55 -5.47
C SER A 155 -3.90 -0.92 -5.53
N LEU A 156 -4.79 0.06 -5.40
CA LEU A 156 -6.24 -0.16 -5.51
C LEU A 156 -6.61 -0.52 -6.95
N ILE A 157 -7.65 -1.34 -7.12
CA ILE A 157 -8.15 -1.87 -8.40
C ILE A 157 -8.34 -0.75 -9.41
N TYR A 158 -8.95 0.37 -9.01
CA TYR A 158 -9.17 1.50 -9.91
C TYR A 158 -7.84 2.09 -10.42
N ALA A 159 -6.85 2.25 -9.56
CA ALA A 159 -5.53 2.79 -9.89
C ALA A 159 -4.69 1.78 -10.68
N ARG A 160 -4.86 0.50 -10.39
CA ARG A 160 -4.15 -0.61 -11.03
C ARG A 160 -4.65 -0.84 -12.45
N THR A 161 -5.97 -0.87 -12.66
CA THR A 161 -6.59 -0.92 -13.99
C THR A 161 -6.20 0.29 -14.84
N PHE A 162 -6.22 1.50 -14.26
CA PHE A 162 -5.73 2.72 -14.92
C PHE A 162 -4.28 2.56 -15.40
N SER A 163 -3.40 2.08 -14.51
CA SER A 163 -1.99 1.87 -14.82
C SER A 163 -1.77 0.86 -15.93
N CYS A 164 -2.58 -0.22 -15.97
CA CYS A 164 -2.55 -1.22 -17.04
C CYS A 164 -2.97 -0.61 -18.38
N ILE A 165 -4.02 0.21 -18.43
CA ILE A 165 -4.45 0.90 -19.66
C ILE A 165 -3.37 1.86 -20.16
N MET A 166 -2.71 2.58 -19.25
CA MET A 166 -1.65 3.53 -19.61
C MET A 166 -0.43 2.87 -20.26
N GLN A 167 -0.15 1.58 -19.97
CA GLN A 167 0.95 0.85 -20.63
C GLN A 167 0.80 0.78 -22.17
N ARG A 168 -0.43 0.91 -22.67
CA ARG A 168 -0.74 0.82 -24.11
C ARG A 168 -1.12 2.17 -24.72
N ARG A 169 -0.93 3.26 -23.99
CA ARG A 169 -1.32 4.61 -24.42
C ARG A 169 -0.10 5.51 -24.52
N GLN A 170 -0.24 6.58 -25.29
CA GLN A 170 0.75 7.65 -25.31
C GLN A 170 0.62 8.52 -24.06
N GLY A 171 1.74 8.99 -23.55
CA GLY A 171 1.83 9.79 -22.33
C GLY A 171 2.56 9.06 -21.21
N GLN A 172 3.22 9.81 -20.34
CA GLN A 172 3.96 9.26 -19.21
C GLN A 172 3.04 9.15 -17.99
N LEU A 173 2.85 7.93 -17.49
CA LEU A 173 2.26 7.72 -16.18
C LEU A 173 3.29 8.01 -15.09
N TYR A 174 2.91 8.84 -14.12
CA TYR A 174 3.56 8.92 -12.82
C TYR A 174 2.64 8.38 -11.74
N VAL A 175 3.17 7.45 -10.96
CA VAL A 175 2.55 7.01 -9.73
C VAL A 175 3.10 7.89 -8.61
N CYS A 176 2.23 8.37 -7.74
CA CYS A 176 2.52 9.32 -6.65
C CYS A 176 2.35 8.63 -5.30
N GLU A 177 3.18 8.96 -4.31
CA GLU A 177 3.01 8.47 -2.95
C GLU A 177 3.45 9.54 -1.93
N SER A 178 2.87 9.49 -0.73
CA SER A 178 3.26 10.38 0.37
C SER A 178 4.62 9.97 0.92
N PHE A 179 5.42 10.93 1.35
CA PHE A 179 6.71 10.68 2.00
C PHE A 179 6.59 10.70 3.53
N PHE A 180 7.54 10.07 4.23
CA PHE A 180 7.48 9.88 5.69
C PHE A 180 7.51 11.19 6.50
N THR A 181 7.92 12.30 5.89
CA THR A 181 7.88 13.64 6.52
C THR A 181 6.45 14.16 6.69
N GLY A 182 5.48 13.57 5.97
CA GLY A 182 4.06 13.91 5.99
C GLY A 182 3.68 15.16 5.18
N GLN A 183 4.67 15.92 4.71
CA GLN A 183 4.50 17.13 3.92
C GLN A 183 5.07 17.00 2.50
N ASP A 184 5.99 16.05 2.30
CA ASP A 184 6.56 15.76 0.99
C ASP A 184 5.86 14.55 0.36
N TYR A 185 6.06 14.41 -0.94
CA TYR A 185 5.60 13.30 -1.76
C TYR A 185 6.65 13.03 -2.84
N TYR A 186 6.62 11.84 -3.41
CA TYR A 186 7.48 11.45 -4.51
C TYR A 186 6.64 10.92 -5.67
N LEU A 187 7.22 10.98 -6.87
CA LEU A 187 6.59 10.54 -8.10
C LEU A 187 7.56 9.67 -8.89
N GLU A 188 7.08 8.57 -9.44
CA GLU A 188 7.87 7.69 -10.30
C GLU A 188 7.18 7.42 -11.63
N ALA A 189 7.95 7.52 -12.71
CA ALA A 189 7.52 7.19 -14.05
C ALA A 189 7.44 5.67 -14.24
N ARG A 190 6.30 5.06 -13.87
CA ARG A 190 6.11 3.59 -13.86
C ARG A 190 4.64 3.21 -14.07
N HIS A 191 4.41 1.91 -14.26
CA HIS A 191 3.07 1.31 -14.39
C HIS A 191 2.74 0.24 -13.34
N SER A 192 3.66 0.00 -12.40
CA SER A 192 3.48 -0.87 -11.24
C SER A 192 3.16 -0.05 -9.98
N PRO A 193 2.49 -0.62 -8.97
CA PRO A 193 2.27 0.07 -7.69
C PRO A 193 3.59 0.53 -7.07
N LEU A 194 3.55 1.63 -6.33
CA LEU A 194 4.71 2.23 -5.66
C LEU A 194 5.14 1.66 -4.31
N PRO A 195 4.29 1.05 -3.46
CA PRO A 195 4.68 0.81 -2.07
C PRO A 195 5.86 -0.18 -1.93
N ASN A 196 6.24 -0.86 -3.01
CA ASN A 196 7.43 -1.70 -3.11
C ASN A 196 8.30 -1.30 -4.33
N ASP A 197 9.61 -1.49 -4.19
CA ASP A 197 10.59 -1.40 -5.28
C ASP A 197 10.64 -0.03 -5.95
N SER A 198 10.87 1.01 -5.14
CA SER A 198 11.08 2.37 -5.64
C SER A 198 12.27 2.43 -6.61
N LEU A 199 12.10 3.15 -7.73
CA LEU A 199 13.18 3.38 -8.69
C LEU A 199 14.38 4.12 -8.05
N LEU A 200 14.21 4.78 -6.90
CA LEU A 200 15.31 5.38 -6.15
C LEU A 200 16.36 4.35 -5.70
N GLY A 201 15.98 3.07 -5.57
CA GLY A 201 16.93 1.98 -5.30
C GLY A 201 17.84 1.66 -6.49
N ALA A 202 17.51 2.10 -7.71
CA ALA A 202 18.31 1.84 -8.89
C ALA A 202 19.59 2.69 -8.87
N PRO A 203 20.80 2.08 -8.96
CA PRO A 203 22.06 2.81 -8.86
C PRO A 203 22.21 3.94 -9.89
N GLY A 204 21.67 3.75 -11.10
CA GLY A 204 21.72 4.76 -12.15
C GLY A 204 20.87 6.00 -11.84
N LEU A 205 19.65 5.81 -11.31
CA LEU A 205 18.80 6.93 -10.91
C LEU A 205 19.39 7.62 -9.67
N TYR A 206 19.76 6.85 -8.65
CA TYR A 206 20.37 7.38 -7.44
C TYR A 206 21.64 8.19 -7.73
N GLY A 207 22.52 7.66 -8.59
CA GLY A 207 23.76 8.32 -9.01
C GLY A 207 23.54 9.54 -9.90
N SER A 208 22.39 9.67 -10.56
CA SER A 208 22.03 10.85 -11.36
C SER A 208 21.53 12.03 -10.52
N ILE A 209 21.18 11.80 -9.25
CA ILE A 209 20.75 12.86 -8.34
C ILE A 209 21.98 13.69 -7.96
N GLU A 210 22.04 14.93 -8.46
CA GLU A 210 23.09 15.87 -8.09
C GLU A 210 22.96 16.33 -6.64
N ILE A 211 23.74 15.72 -5.75
CA ILE A 211 23.84 16.13 -4.35
C ILE A 211 25.16 16.89 -4.17
N ALA A 212 25.08 18.11 -3.64
CA ALA A 212 26.29 18.85 -3.27
C ALA A 212 27.08 18.04 -2.23
N THR A 213 28.29 17.59 -2.56
CA THR A 213 29.12 16.74 -1.69
C THR A 213 30.05 17.53 -0.78
N GLN A 214 30.27 18.82 -1.05
CA GLN A 214 31.16 19.70 -0.28
C GLN A 214 30.68 21.16 -0.28
N GLY A 215 31.32 22.00 0.55
CA GLY A 215 31.13 23.45 0.55
C GLY A 215 29.87 23.97 1.25
N GLY A 216 29.58 25.25 1.04
CA GLY A 216 28.45 25.95 1.67
C GLY A 216 27.09 25.41 1.23
N LYS A 217 26.95 25.00 -0.04
CA LYS A 217 25.70 24.42 -0.58
C LYS A 217 25.30 23.14 0.16
N ARG A 218 26.23 22.18 0.34
CA ARG A 218 25.97 20.96 1.12
C ARG A 218 25.52 21.25 2.55
N ARG A 219 26.17 22.22 3.21
CA ARG A 219 25.79 22.61 4.58
C ARG A 219 24.38 23.20 4.62
N GLY A 220 24.05 24.07 3.66
CA GLY A 220 22.71 24.63 3.50
C GLY A 220 21.65 23.56 3.26
N ASP A 221 21.88 22.66 2.30
CA ASP A 221 20.96 21.57 1.97
C ASP A 221 20.74 20.63 3.16
N ARG A 222 21.82 20.28 3.88
CA ARG A 222 21.74 19.45 5.08
C ARG A 222 20.98 20.16 6.21
N ALA A 223 21.23 21.44 6.45
CA ALA A 223 20.49 22.20 7.46
C ALA A 223 18.99 22.27 7.14
N ALA A 224 18.64 22.55 5.88
CA ALA A 224 17.25 22.56 5.42
C ALA A 224 16.58 21.18 5.56
N LEU A 225 17.31 20.09 5.28
CA LEU A 225 16.81 18.73 5.49
C LEU A 225 16.56 18.43 6.97
N MET A 226 17.49 18.78 7.86
CA MET A 226 17.31 18.59 9.30
C MET A 226 16.10 19.37 9.82
N GLU A 227 15.93 20.62 9.39
CA GLU A 227 14.75 21.43 9.75
C GLU A 227 13.44 20.77 9.27
N ARG A 228 13.42 20.17 8.08
CA ARG A 228 12.26 19.40 7.59
C ARG A 228 12.01 18.14 8.40
N LEU A 229 13.06 17.41 8.77
CA LEU A 229 12.97 16.20 9.59
C LEU A 229 12.51 16.51 11.02
N ASP A 230 12.90 17.65 11.57
CA ASP A 230 12.45 18.12 12.89
C ASP A 230 10.97 18.54 12.87
N ARG A 231 10.52 19.09 11.73
CA ARG A 231 9.11 19.45 11.49
C ARG A 231 8.26 18.29 10.95
N ARG A 232 8.81 17.08 10.89
CA ARG A 232 8.07 15.91 10.40
C ARG A 232 6.78 15.76 11.21
N SER A 233 5.69 15.55 10.51
CA SER A 233 4.39 15.34 11.15
C SER A 233 3.78 14.09 10.54
N ASN A 234 3.81 13.00 11.28
CA ASN A 234 3.08 11.81 10.88
C ASN A 234 1.58 12.12 11.05
N LYS A 235 0.86 12.20 9.92
CA LYS A 235 -0.57 12.50 9.89
C LYS A 235 -1.42 11.45 10.61
N ASN A 236 -0.90 10.24 10.76
CA ASN A 236 -1.65 9.06 11.18
C ASN A 236 -1.38 8.72 12.67
N VAL A 237 -0.17 8.98 13.15
CA VAL A 237 0.29 8.54 14.48
C VAL A 237 0.98 9.68 15.23
N LYS A 238 0.51 9.99 16.43
CA LYS A 238 1.22 10.85 17.39
C LYS A 238 2.07 9.95 18.29
N GLN A 239 3.37 10.20 18.37
CA GLN A 239 4.23 9.47 19.31
C GLN A 239 4.01 10.02 20.72
N PRO A 240 3.97 9.16 21.75
CA PRO A 240 3.99 9.61 23.14
C PRO A 240 5.35 10.23 23.49
N GLU A 241 5.42 10.93 24.62
CA GLU A 241 6.70 11.38 25.17
C GLU A 241 7.53 10.17 25.63
N HIS A 242 8.86 10.28 25.51
CA HIS A 242 9.77 9.27 26.03
C HIS A 242 9.92 9.47 27.54
N ASP A 243 9.57 8.45 28.32
CA ASP A 243 9.62 8.48 29.78
C ASP A 243 11.03 8.18 30.34
N GLY A 244 11.95 7.70 29.51
CA GLY A 244 13.35 7.46 29.88
C GLY A 244 13.59 6.17 30.66
N GLU A 245 12.55 5.39 30.94
CA GLU A 245 12.64 4.17 31.73
C GLU A 245 13.06 2.98 30.86
N PRO A 246 14.02 2.15 31.32
CA PRO A 246 14.46 0.99 30.55
C PRO A 246 13.37 -0.09 30.52
N LEU A 247 13.03 -0.55 29.32
CA LEU A 247 12.06 -1.64 29.10
C LEU A 247 12.46 -2.98 29.77
N PHE A 248 13.75 -3.18 29.99
CA PHE A 248 14.32 -4.38 30.60
C PHE A 248 15.36 -4.00 31.65
N GLN A 249 15.37 -4.75 32.76
CA GLN A 249 16.30 -4.56 33.87
C GLN A 249 17.54 -5.46 33.78
N ASN A 250 17.49 -6.50 32.95
CA ASN A 250 18.64 -7.34 32.66
C ASN A 250 19.48 -6.64 31.56
N GLY A 251 20.80 -6.55 31.74
CA GLY A 251 21.70 -5.79 30.85
C GLY A 251 21.92 -6.43 29.47
N GLU A 252 21.03 -7.31 29.02
CA GLU A 252 21.16 -8.03 27.75
C GLU A 252 20.93 -7.10 26.55
N LYS A 253 21.48 -7.52 25.40
CA LYS A 253 21.26 -6.81 24.12
C LYS A 253 19.79 -6.78 23.76
N GLN A 254 19.35 -5.72 23.10
CA GLN A 254 17.96 -5.55 22.68
C GLN A 254 17.83 -5.69 21.16
N VAL A 255 16.81 -6.42 20.73
CA VAL A 255 16.35 -6.51 19.33
C VAL A 255 14.98 -5.86 19.24
N VAL A 256 14.83 -4.90 18.33
CA VAL A 256 13.55 -4.25 18.08
C VAL A 256 12.95 -4.79 16.79
N ILE A 257 11.70 -5.26 16.88
CA ILE A 257 10.88 -5.66 15.74
C ILE A 257 9.81 -4.60 15.56
N LEU A 258 9.82 -3.93 14.41
CA LEU A 258 8.83 -2.91 14.06
C LEU A 258 7.68 -3.54 13.27
N GLY A 259 6.50 -3.57 13.87
CA GLY A 259 5.28 -4.04 13.23
C GLY A 259 4.81 -3.06 12.15
N GLN A 260 4.29 -3.61 11.06
CA GLN A 260 3.51 -2.93 10.04
C GLN A 260 2.06 -3.37 10.13
N VAL A 261 1.14 -2.50 9.69
CA VAL A 261 -0.30 -2.80 9.62
C VAL A 261 -0.54 -3.99 8.69
N VAL A 262 -1.24 -5.02 9.16
CA VAL A 262 -1.37 -6.32 8.45
C VAL A 262 -1.82 -6.21 6.98
N ASN A 263 -2.73 -5.27 6.67
CA ASN A 263 -3.28 -5.06 5.34
C ASN A 263 -2.68 -3.83 4.64
N ASP A 264 -1.44 -3.47 4.95
CA ASP A 264 -0.71 -2.45 4.23
C ASP A 264 -0.32 -2.91 2.82
N PHE A 265 -0.47 -2.04 1.82
CA PHE A 265 -0.17 -2.41 0.43
C PHE A 265 1.32 -2.67 0.17
N SER A 266 2.24 -2.20 1.02
CA SER A 266 3.65 -2.62 0.95
C SER A 266 3.82 -4.11 1.28
N LEU A 267 3.02 -4.66 2.20
CA LEU A 267 3.02 -6.08 2.49
C LEU A 267 2.27 -6.86 1.41
N LEU A 268 1.08 -6.40 1.04
CA LEU A 268 0.19 -7.15 0.14
C LEU A 268 0.66 -7.17 -1.32
N ASN A 269 1.48 -6.19 -1.74
CA ASN A 269 2.10 -6.21 -3.07
C ASN A 269 3.40 -7.02 -3.12
N HIS A 270 3.85 -7.62 -2.02
CA HIS A 270 5.08 -8.42 -2.03
C HIS A 270 4.87 -9.76 -2.75
N GLY A 271 5.68 -10.04 -3.78
CA GLY A 271 5.57 -11.26 -4.58
C GLY A 271 4.17 -11.51 -5.15
N GLU A 272 3.84 -12.78 -5.42
CA GLU A 272 2.55 -13.19 -5.98
C GLU A 272 1.45 -13.41 -4.93
N THR A 273 1.81 -13.57 -3.65
CA THR A 273 0.85 -13.90 -2.58
C THR A 273 0.72 -12.83 -1.48
N GLY A 274 1.66 -11.90 -1.38
CA GLY A 274 1.75 -10.94 -0.29
C GLY A 274 2.64 -11.45 0.85
N PHE A 275 3.11 -10.54 1.70
CA PHE A 275 3.92 -10.88 2.86
C PHE A 275 3.04 -11.12 4.09
N HIS A 276 3.07 -12.33 4.64
CA HIS A 276 2.29 -12.69 5.81
C HIS A 276 2.99 -12.23 7.11
N SER A 277 2.81 -10.94 7.45
CA SER A 277 3.58 -10.28 8.51
C SER A 277 3.40 -10.88 9.90
N ILE A 278 2.19 -11.29 10.27
CA ILE A 278 1.92 -11.89 11.59
C ILE A 278 2.72 -13.19 11.77
N ALA A 279 2.60 -14.15 10.84
CA ALA A 279 3.39 -15.38 10.86
C ALA A 279 4.91 -15.10 10.88
N PHE A 280 5.38 -14.11 10.11
CA PHE A 280 6.77 -13.69 10.17
C PHE A 280 7.18 -13.21 11.57
N TYR A 281 6.40 -12.35 12.22
CA TYR A 281 6.72 -11.87 13.57
C TYR A 281 6.73 -13.01 14.58
N ARG A 282 5.74 -13.91 14.54
CA ARG A 282 5.68 -15.11 15.38
C ARG A 282 6.95 -15.96 15.25
N ASN A 283 7.33 -16.28 14.02
CA ASN A 283 8.51 -17.08 13.73
C ASN A 283 9.82 -16.37 14.14
N CYS A 284 9.91 -15.06 13.91
CA CYS A 284 11.05 -14.24 14.32
C CYS A 284 11.22 -14.19 15.84
N ILE A 285 10.15 -13.90 16.59
CA ILE A 285 10.15 -13.86 18.05
C ILE A 285 10.52 -15.24 18.62
N ARG A 286 9.90 -16.31 18.11
CA ARG A 286 10.18 -17.67 18.56
C ARG A 286 11.65 -18.06 18.35
N ALA A 287 12.23 -17.72 17.19
CA ALA A 287 13.64 -17.95 16.91
C ALA A 287 14.55 -17.14 17.85
N LEU A 288 14.27 -15.86 18.07
CA LEU A 288 15.07 -15.01 18.97
C LEU A 288 15.02 -15.47 20.43
N LEU A 289 13.84 -15.87 20.92
CA LEU A 289 13.67 -16.41 22.27
C LEU A 289 14.46 -17.71 22.47
N ARG A 290 14.45 -18.59 21.46
CA ARG A 290 15.11 -19.91 21.49
C ARG A 290 16.62 -19.82 21.30
N ASP A 291 17.07 -19.03 20.33
CA ASP A 291 18.44 -19.12 19.78
C ASP A 291 19.37 -18.03 20.34
N THR A 292 18.86 -17.08 21.12
CA THR A 292 19.65 -15.95 21.66
C THR A 292 19.31 -15.66 23.11
N SER A 293 20.14 -14.86 23.80
CA SER A 293 19.83 -14.26 25.12
C SER A 293 19.22 -12.86 25.03
N ALA A 294 19.05 -12.32 23.82
CA ALA A 294 18.62 -10.94 23.64
C ALA A 294 17.20 -10.70 24.19
N ASN A 295 16.98 -9.49 24.69
CA ASN A 295 15.66 -8.95 24.95
C ASN A 295 15.01 -8.52 23.63
N ILE A 296 13.70 -8.68 23.53
CA ILE A 296 12.93 -8.43 22.32
C ILE A 296 11.89 -7.36 22.61
N VAL A 297 11.90 -6.28 21.82
CA VAL A 297 10.82 -5.29 21.82
C VAL A 297 10.05 -5.44 20.52
N PHE A 298 8.83 -5.95 20.60
CA PHE A 298 7.89 -5.90 19.48
C PHE A 298 7.07 -4.62 19.56
N LYS A 299 7.27 -3.69 18.63
CA LYS A 299 6.49 -2.46 18.52
C LYS A 299 5.39 -2.63 17.47
N ALA A 300 4.17 -2.92 17.92
CA ALA A 300 2.98 -2.98 17.08
C ALA A 300 2.67 -1.62 16.44
N HIS A 301 2.01 -1.63 15.28
CA HIS A 301 1.69 -0.41 14.56
C HIS A 301 0.36 0.20 15.06
N PRO A 302 0.35 1.40 15.65
CA PRO A 302 -0.86 1.98 16.29
C PRO A 302 -1.98 2.34 15.32
N TRP A 303 -1.71 2.37 14.01
CA TRP A 303 -2.71 2.67 12.98
C TRP A 303 -3.69 1.53 12.71
N GLU A 304 -3.45 0.30 13.19
CA GLU A 304 -4.39 -0.82 12.98
C GLU A 304 -5.79 -0.51 13.52
N GLN A 305 -5.89 0.11 14.69
CA GLN A 305 -7.15 0.49 15.33
C GLN A 305 -7.97 1.51 14.52
N LYS A 306 -7.31 2.28 13.64
CA LYS A 306 -7.92 3.35 12.84
C LYS A 306 -8.21 2.93 11.39
N LYS A 307 -7.80 1.73 10.99
CA LYS A 307 -7.95 1.26 9.61
C LYS A 307 -9.25 0.49 9.44
N ALA A 308 -10.02 0.85 8.42
CA ALA A 308 -11.40 0.39 8.20
C ALA A 308 -11.57 -1.14 8.31
N ASN A 309 -10.67 -1.92 7.71
CA ASN A 309 -10.79 -3.38 7.66
C ASN A 309 -10.15 -4.10 8.87
N VAL A 310 -9.61 -3.38 9.86
CA VAL A 310 -8.94 -3.97 11.04
C VAL A 310 -9.63 -3.52 12.33
N SER A 311 -9.74 -2.21 12.57
CA SER A 311 -10.46 -1.58 13.69
C SER A 311 -10.05 -1.99 15.12
N ARG A 312 -8.98 -2.78 15.28
CA ARG A 312 -8.43 -3.23 16.56
C ARG A 312 -6.90 -3.34 16.50
N ALA A 313 -6.25 -3.59 17.63
CA ALA A 313 -4.79 -3.78 17.69
C ALA A 313 -4.42 -5.22 17.31
N LEU A 314 -4.90 -5.69 16.15
CA LEU A 314 -4.94 -7.09 15.77
C LEU A 314 -3.58 -7.78 15.92
N THR A 315 -2.53 -7.19 15.33
CA THR A 315 -1.20 -7.79 15.36
C THR A 315 -0.68 -7.85 16.80
N ARG A 316 -0.94 -6.82 17.62
CA ARG A 316 -0.56 -6.82 19.04
C ARG A 316 -1.25 -7.96 19.78
N GLU A 317 -2.57 -8.03 19.68
CA GLU A 317 -3.41 -9.02 20.36
C GLU A 317 -2.99 -10.45 20.01
N LEU A 318 -2.69 -10.71 18.74
CA LEU A 318 -2.28 -12.05 18.27
C LEU A 318 -0.87 -12.46 18.73
N ILE A 319 0.04 -11.51 18.91
CA ILE A 319 1.39 -11.77 19.41
C ILE A 319 1.36 -11.91 20.95
N GLU A 320 0.58 -11.09 21.65
CA GLU A 320 0.36 -11.22 23.11
C GLU A 320 -0.23 -12.58 23.47
N ALA A 321 -1.24 -13.03 22.72
CA ALA A 321 -1.88 -14.33 22.96
C ALA A 321 -0.94 -15.53 22.76
N GLU A 322 0.09 -15.40 21.92
CA GLU A 322 1.01 -16.50 21.63
C GLU A 322 2.19 -16.59 22.62
N PHE A 323 2.60 -15.45 23.20
CA PHE A 323 3.78 -15.38 24.06
C PHE A 323 3.46 -14.86 25.48
N PRO A 324 2.50 -15.47 26.21
CA PRO A 324 2.06 -14.96 27.52
C PRO A 324 3.15 -15.03 28.61
N ASP A 325 4.04 -16.02 28.55
CA ASP A 325 4.97 -16.33 29.64
C ASP A 325 6.40 -15.80 29.40
N HIS A 326 6.57 -14.81 28.53
CA HIS A 326 7.89 -14.31 28.12
C HIS A 326 8.19 -12.88 28.56
N GLU A 327 7.46 -12.34 29.54
CA GLU A 327 7.57 -10.94 29.98
C GLU A 327 9.00 -10.53 30.40
N GLU A 328 9.82 -11.44 30.91
CA GLU A 328 11.20 -11.14 31.30
C GLU A 328 12.12 -10.81 30.10
N ARG A 329 11.75 -11.25 28.89
CA ARG A 329 12.57 -11.15 27.67
C ARG A 329 11.84 -10.60 26.45
N LEU A 330 10.52 -10.46 26.50
CA LEU A 330 9.69 -9.92 25.43
C LEU A 330 8.79 -8.81 25.98
N ARG A 331 8.90 -7.62 25.37
CA ARG A 331 8.00 -6.49 25.59
C ARG A 331 7.25 -6.21 24.30
N ILE A 332 5.93 -6.24 24.39
CA ILE A 332 5.03 -5.92 23.28
C ILE A 332 4.45 -4.54 23.59
N VAL A 333 4.72 -3.58 22.71
CA VAL A 333 4.33 -2.17 22.90
C VAL A 333 3.65 -1.65 21.63
N GLU A 334 2.81 -0.64 21.74
CA GLU A 334 2.15 0.00 20.60
C GLU A 334 2.48 1.50 20.61
N ASP A 335 1.91 2.22 21.57
CA ASP A 335 2.19 3.63 21.85
C ASP A 335 3.36 3.77 22.83
N TYR A 336 4.58 3.52 22.35
CA TYR A 336 5.83 3.72 23.10
C TYR A 336 6.89 4.43 22.26
N SER A 337 7.55 5.45 22.81
CA SER A 337 8.65 6.14 22.14
C SER A 337 9.95 5.36 22.37
N LEU A 338 10.43 4.67 21.33
CA LEU A 338 11.68 3.90 21.37
C LEU A 338 12.92 4.78 21.41
#